data_AF-A0A1F8NU35-F1
#
_entry.id   AF-A0A1F8NU35-F1
#
_cell.length_a   1.000
_cell.length_b   1.000
_cell.length_c   1.000
_cell.angle_alpha   90.00
_cell.angle_beta   90.00
_cell.angle_gamma   90.00
#
_symmetry.space_group_name_H-M   'P 1'
#
loop_
_entity.id
_entity.type
_entity.pdbx_description
1 polymer ?
#
loop_
_entity_poly.entity_id
_entity_poly.type
_entity_poly.pdbx_seq_one_letter_code
_entity_poly.pdbx_strand_id
1 'polypeptide(L)'
;MPGVIVAETMQVGTLPGIWSPVQWELGEEERREELEDQARASLLAAVDTPEAVLRLLLDETEIVRVFGPPEGYDPEQQGEWDDSLVTFAFKRTIKLDAIERRAESLTVSYKLEGAGYWLLEIGPEKVVIERS
;
A
#
# COMPACT_ATOMS: atom_id res chain seq x y z
N MET A 1 15.66 -13.23 3.81
CA MET A 1 15.18 -14.17 4.85
C MET A 1 13.70 -14.38 4.60
N PRO A 2 13.20 -15.62 4.43
CA PRO A 2 11.76 -15.84 4.30
C PRO A 2 11.08 -15.53 5.63
N GLY A 3 10.06 -14.66 5.60
CA GLY A 3 9.20 -14.38 6.75
C GLY A 3 7.98 -15.28 6.70
N VAL A 4 7.79 -16.13 7.71
CA VAL A 4 6.58 -16.96 7.84
C VAL A 4 5.61 -16.20 8.75
N ILE A 5 4.44 -15.82 8.22
CA ILE A 5 3.37 -15.21 9.01
C ILE A 5 2.37 -16.31 9.37
N VAL A 6 2.20 -16.56 10.67
CA VAL A 6 1.23 -17.52 11.20
C VAL A 6 -0.12 -16.84 11.32
N ALA A 7 -1.15 -17.38 10.67
CA ALA A 7 -2.48 -16.76 10.58
C ALA A 7 -3.08 -16.43 11.95
N GLU A 8 -2.83 -17.27 12.95
CA GLU A 8 -3.31 -17.12 14.34
C GLU A 8 -2.71 -15.92 15.09
N THR A 9 -1.60 -15.37 14.58
CA THR A 9 -0.92 -14.19 15.17
C THR A 9 -1.37 -12.86 14.55
N MET A 10 -2.13 -12.90 13.45
CA MET A 10 -2.74 -11.70 12.88
C MET A 10 -3.99 -11.32 13.71
N GLN A 11 -3.83 -10.38 14.64
CA GLN A 11 -4.97 -9.73 15.28
C GLN A 11 -5.69 -8.82 14.27
N VAL A 12 -6.66 -9.40 13.53
CA VAL A 12 -7.56 -8.65 12.62
C VAL A 12 -8.74 -8.00 13.37
N GLY A 13 -8.90 -8.32 14.67
CA GLY A 13 -10.00 -7.83 15.48
C GLY A 13 -9.63 -6.60 16.30
N THR A 14 -10.18 -5.44 15.92
CA THR A 14 -10.26 -4.21 16.75
C THR A 14 -8.99 -3.37 16.86
N LEU A 15 -8.27 -3.15 15.75
CA LEU A 15 -7.49 -1.91 15.67
C LEU A 15 -8.50 -0.76 15.56
N PRO A 16 -8.52 0.22 16.49
CA PRO A 16 -9.40 1.37 16.35
C PRO A 16 -9.09 2.04 15.01
N GLY A 17 -10.12 2.21 14.16
CA GLY A 17 -10.00 2.98 12.92
C GLY A 17 -9.36 4.32 13.25
N ILE A 18 -8.29 4.67 12.54
CA ILE A 18 -7.34 5.75 12.81
C ILE A 18 -8.00 6.91 13.58
N TRP A 19 -7.72 7.02 14.87
CA TRP A 19 -7.93 8.27 15.61
C TRP A 19 -6.60 8.99 15.53
N SER A 20 -6.43 9.91 14.56
CA SER A 20 -5.35 10.90 14.63
C SER A 20 -5.90 12.11 15.39
N PRO A 21 -5.65 12.25 16.71
CA PRO A 21 -6.06 13.43 17.43
C PRO A 21 -5.21 14.60 16.95
N VAL A 22 -5.79 15.47 16.13
CA VAL A 22 -5.22 16.79 15.86
C VAL A 22 -5.41 17.64 17.12
N GLN A 23 -4.49 17.53 18.07
CA GLN A 23 -4.47 18.38 19.26
C GLN A 23 -3.39 19.47 19.11
N TRP A 24 -3.86 20.73 19.17
CA TRP A 24 -3.13 22.01 19.16
C TRP A 24 -2.54 22.52 17.84
N GLU A 25 -2.26 23.83 17.81
CA GLU A 25 -1.69 24.56 16.67
C GLU A 25 -0.36 23.91 16.24
N LEU A 26 -0.39 23.20 15.12
CA LEU A 26 0.81 22.62 14.51
C LEU A 26 1.62 23.73 13.83
N GLY A 27 2.94 23.68 13.97
CA GLY A 27 3.84 24.43 13.10
C GLY A 27 3.68 24.01 11.64
N GLU A 28 4.16 24.82 10.70
CA GLU A 28 4.06 24.50 9.26
C GLU A 28 4.71 23.15 8.91
N GLU A 29 5.83 22.83 9.56
CA GLU A 29 6.55 21.57 9.33
C GLU A 29 5.82 20.36 9.92
N GLU A 30 5.33 20.47 11.15
CA GLU A 30 4.54 19.39 11.79
C GLU A 30 3.25 19.11 11.01
N ARG A 31 2.62 20.16 10.49
CA ARG A 31 1.44 20.03 9.61
C ARG A 31 1.78 19.30 8.31
N ARG A 32 2.99 19.49 7.77
CA ARG A 32 3.46 18.83 6.56
C ARG A 32 3.69 17.33 6.81
N GLU A 33 4.35 17.01 7.92
CA GLU A 33 4.61 15.63 8.33
C GLU A 33 3.30 14.87 8.59
N GLU A 34 2.37 15.46 9.34
CA GLU A 34 1.05 14.85 9.60
C GLU A 34 0.27 14.58 8.31
N LEU A 35 0.32 15.51 7.34
CA LEU A 35 -0.33 15.30 6.04
C LEU A 35 0.31 14.14 5.27
N GLU A 36 1.64 14.03 5.28
CA GLU A 36 2.37 12.95 4.62
C GLU A 36 2.08 11.60 5.30
N ASP A 37 1.97 11.56 6.63
CA ASP A 37 1.61 10.37 7.38
C ASP A 37 0.17 9.90 7.09
N GLN A 38 -0.79 10.82 7.06
CA GLN A 38 -2.17 10.54 6.69
C GLN A 38 -2.29 10.06 5.24
N ALA A 39 -1.54 10.67 4.32
CA ALA A 39 -1.51 10.25 2.93
C ALA A 39 -0.93 8.84 2.77
N ARG A 40 0.16 8.53 3.48
CA ARG A 40 0.77 7.20 3.50
C ARG A 40 -0.19 6.14 4.04
N ALA A 41 -0.86 6.42 5.15
CA ALA A 41 -1.87 5.51 5.71
C ALA A 41 -3.03 5.28 4.74
N SER A 42 -3.50 6.36 4.09
CA SER A 42 -4.59 6.29 3.10
C SER A 42 -4.21 5.49 1.87
N LEU A 43 -2.97 5.65 1.35
CA LEU A 43 -2.46 4.86 0.24
C LEU A 43 -2.33 3.36 0.59
N LEU A 44 -1.86 3.04 1.80
CA LEU A 44 -1.81 1.65 2.28
C LEU A 44 -3.20 1.02 2.44
N ALA A 45 -4.21 1.82 2.79
CA ALA A 45 -5.59 1.36 2.88
C ALA A 45 -6.28 1.21 1.51
N ALA A 46 -5.78 1.90 0.48
CA ALA A 46 -6.35 1.89 -0.88
C ALA A 46 -5.87 0.73 -1.75
N VAL A 47 -4.68 0.17 -1.47
CA VAL A 47 -4.16 -1.00 -2.19
C VAL A 47 -4.75 -2.30 -1.65
N ASP A 48 -4.59 -3.38 -2.40
CA ASP A 48 -5.01 -4.70 -1.93
C ASP A 48 -4.19 -5.15 -0.69
N THR A 49 -4.77 -6.03 0.13
CA THR A 49 -4.13 -6.48 1.37
C THR A 49 -2.78 -7.17 1.13
N PRO A 50 -2.61 -8.07 0.14
CA PRO A 50 -1.30 -8.65 -0.16
C PRO A 50 -0.22 -7.61 -0.49
N GLU A 51 -0.53 -6.59 -1.30
CA GLU A 51 0.39 -5.49 -1.61
C GLU A 51 0.73 -4.68 -0.36
N ALA A 52 -0.27 -4.32 0.45
CA ALA A 52 -0.05 -3.58 1.70
C ALA A 52 0.91 -4.33 2.64
N VAL A 53 0.72 -5.65 2.80
CA VAL A 53 1.61 -6.52 3.60
C VAL A 53 3.02 -6.53 3.01
N LEU A 54 3.15 -6.67 1.69
CA LEU A 54 4.45 -6.67 1.03
C LEU A 54 5.18 -5.34 1.23
N ARG A 55 4.49 -4.21 1.09
CA ARG A 55 5.05 -2.87 1.33
C ARG A 55 5.56 -2.72 2.76
N LEU A 56 4.78 -3.12 3.74
CA LEU A 56 5.17 -3.05 5.16
C LEU A 56 6.38 -3.93 5.47
N LEU A 57 6.45 -5.14 4.90
CA LEU A 57 7.56 -6.07 5.14
C LEU A 57 8.87 -5.63 4.50
N LEU A 58 8.79 -4.97 3.35
CA LEU A 58 9.96 -4.51 2.59
C LEU A 58 10.35 -3.06 2.90
N ASP A 59 9.62 -2.40 3.80
CA ASP A 59 9.75 -0.97 4.09
C ASP A 59 9.53 -0.07 2.84
N GLU A 60 8.69 -0.52 1.91
CA GLU A 60 8.36 0.17 0.65
C GLU A 60 7.10 1.04 0.80
N THR A 61 7.07 1.84 1.88
CA THR A 61 5.93 2.70 2.26
C THR A 61 6.18 4.19 2.00
N GLU A 62 7.37 4.56 1.53
CA GLU A 62 7.69 5.95 1.18
C GLU A 62 6.74 6.48 0.10
N ILE A 63 6.31 7.72 0.26
CA ILE A 63 5.43 8.42 -0.68
C ILE A 63 6.12 9.62 -1.29
N VAL A 64 5.61 10.05 -2.45
CA VAL A 64 6.01 11.29 -3.11
C VAL A 64 4.77 12.07 -3.50
N ARG A 65 4.91 13.39 -3.54
CA ARG A 65 3.87 14.25 -4.09
C ARG A 65 3.83 14.09 -5.60
N VAL A 66 2.61 14.00 -6.12
CA VAL A 66 2.31 13.98 -7.55
C VAL A 66 1.35 15.13 -7.86
N PHE A 67 1.64 15.82 -8.94
CA PHE A 67 0.90 17.01 -9.37
C PHE A 67 0.08 16.77 -10.63
N GLY A 68 0.20 15.58 -11.21
CA GLY A 68 -0.51 15.17 -12.41
C GLY A 68 -1.52 14.06 -12.12
N PRO A 69 -2.45 13.85 -13.05
CA PRO A 69 -3.42 12.77 -12.94
C PRO A 69 -2.73 11.40 -12.92
N PRO A 70 -3.36 10.38 -12.30
CA PRO A 70 -2.84 9.02 -12.29
C PRO A 70 -2.79 8.42 -13.71
N GLU A 71 -1.98 7.38 -13.87
CA GLU A 71 -1.89 6.64 -15.15
C GLU A 71 -3.28 6.08 -15.52
N GLY A 72 -3.73 6.35 -16.75
CA GLY A 72 -5.04 5.93 -17.24
C GLY A 72 -6.21 6.84 -16.88
N TYR A 73 -5.96 8.03 -16.31
CA TYR A 73 -6.99 9.06 -16.14
C TYR A 73 -7.59 9.47 -17.48
N ASP A 74 -8.92 9.50 -17.55
CA ASP A 74 -9.68 9.88 -18.74
C ASP A 74 -10.51 11.15 -18.44
N PRO A 75 -10.08 12.33 -18.95
CA PRO A 75 -10.78 13.57 -18.70
C PRO A 75 -12.23 13.61 -19.21
N GLU A 76 -12.54 12.86 -20.27
CA GLU A 76 -13.90 12.83 -20.83
C GLU A 76 -14.88 12.09 -19.91
N GLN A 77 -14.39 11.10 -19.14
CA GLN A 77 -15.19 10.32 -18.21
C GLN A 77 -15.12 10.84 -16.76
N GLN A 78 -14.00 11.43 -16.37
CA GLN A 78 -13.68 11.76 -14.97
C GLN A 78 -13.67 13.27 -14.68
N GLY A 79 -13.89 14.10 -15.71
CA GLY A 79 -13.81 15.55 -15.63
C GLY A 79 -12.42 16.08 -15.91
N GLU A 80 -12.26 17.40 -15.96
CA GLU A 80 -10.94 18.02 -16.09
C GLU A 80 -10.14 17.85 -14.79
N TRP A 81 -8.84 17.59 -14.92
CA TRP A 81 -7.94 17.53 -13.77
C TRP A 81 -7.72 18.92 -13.19
N ASP A 82 -7.81 19.06 -11.87
CA ASP A 82 -7.51 20.30 -11.17
C ASP A 82 -6.03 20.31 -10.75
N ASP A 83 -5.23 21.14 -11.43
CA ASP A 83 -3.79 21.30 -11.18
C ASP A 83 -3.46 21.87 -9.79
N SER A 84 -4.46 22.36 -9.04
CA SER A 84 -4.28 22.80 -7.65
C SER A 84 -4.31 21.64 -6.64
N LEU A 85 -4.67 20.43 -7.06
CA LEU A 85 -4.73 19.26 -6.19
C LEU A 85 -3.34 18.81 -5.77
N VAL A 86 -3.18 18.62 -4.45
CA VAL A 86 -2.01 17.94 -3.89
C VAL A 86 -2.36 16.46 -3.78
N THR A 87 -1.71 15.63 -4.59
CA THR A 87 -1.87 14.18 -4.53
C THR A 87 -0.58 13.50 -4.12
N PHE A 88 -0.69 12.26 -3.65
CA PHE A 88 0.43 11.44 -3.23
C PHE A 88 0.37 10.08 -3.89
N ALA A 89 1.52 9.52 -4.19
CA ALA A 89 1.67 8.15 -4.66
C ALA A 89 2.84 7.48 -3.95
N PHE A 90 2.86 6.15 -3.93
CA PHE A 90 4.04 5.43 -3.47
C PHE A 90 5.25 5.76 -4.36
N LYS A 91 6.37 6.05 -3.71
CA LYS A 91 7.63 6.40 -4.37
C LYS A 91 8.12 5.28 -5.27
N ARG A 92 7.98 4.03 -4.83
CA ARG A 92 8.34 2.84 -5.60
C ARG A 92 7.08 2.13 -6.08
N THR A 93 7.07 1.86 -7.38
CA THR A 93 5.97 1.12 -8.01
C THR A 93 6.09 -0.37 -7.71
N ILE A 94 4.97 -0.92 -7.27
CA ILE A 94 4.73 -2.36 -7.14
C ILE A 94 3.62 -2.67 -8.14
N LYS A 95 3.86 -3.60 -9.08
CA LYS A 95 2.85 -3.99 -10.07
C LYS A 95 2.44 -5.41 -9.82
N LEU A 96 1.14 -5.65 -9.76
CA LEU A 96 0.60 -7.00 -9.81
C LEU A 96 0.93 -7.62 -11.17
N ASP A 97 1.58 -8.78 -11.15
CA ASP A 97 2.00 -9.51 -12.35
C ASP A 97 1.06 -10.70 -12.64
N ALA A 98 0.75 -11.49 -11.62
CA ALA A 98 -0.13 -12.65 -11.75
C ALA A 98 -0.93 -12.95 -10.48
N ILE A 99 -2.13 -13.51 -10.66
CA ILE A 99 -2.97 -14.06 -9.60
C ILE A 99 -3.39 -15.47 -10.00
N GLU A 100 -3.16 -16.43 -9.13
CA GLU A 100 -3.70 -17.79 -9.24
C GLU A 100 -4.58 -18.10 -8.03
N ARG A 101 -5.85 -18.44 -8.28
CA ARG A 101 -6.80 -18.87 -7.25
C ARG A 101 -7.03 -20.37 -7.36
N ARG A 102 -6.75 -21.08 -6.28
CA ARG A 102 -7.08 -22.50 -6.10
C ARG A 102 -8.14 -22.64 -5.00
N ALA A 103 -8.67 -23.84 -4.83
CA ALA A 103 -9.76 -24.11 -3.88
C ALA A 103 -9.42 -23.68 -2.44
N GLU A 104 -8.16 -23.84 -2.02
CA GLU A 104 -7.71 -23.56 -0.65
C GLU A 104 -6.53 -22.58 -0.58
N SER A 105 -6.10 -22.02 -1.71
CA SER A 105 -4.95 -21.12 -1.74
C SER A 105 -5.08 -20.00 -2.76
N LEU A 106 -4.42 -18.88 -2.46
CA LEU A 106 -4.26 -17.74 -3.33
C LEU A 106 -2.77 -17.48 -3.50
N THR A 107 -2.29 -17.51 -4.73
CA THR A 107 -0.92 -17.16 -5.08
C THR A 107 -0.93 -15.84 -5.85
N VAL A 108 -0.16 -14.87 -5.38
CA VAL A 108 -0.06 -13.53 -5.98
C VAL A 108 1.40 -13.23 -6.26
N SER A 109 1.70 -12.79 -7.48
CA SER A 109 3.03 -12.37 -7.90
C SER A 109 3.05 -10.87 -8.15
N TYR A 110 4.00 -10.17 -7.54
CA TYR A 110 4.24 -8.75 -7.77
C TYR A 110 5.63 -8.53 -8.36
N LYS A 111 5.73 -7.56 -9.27
CA LYS A 111 6.98 -7.03 -9.78
C LYS A 111 7.29 -5.71 -9.07
N LEU A 112 8.39 -5.69 -8.32
CA LEU A 112 8.91 -4.50 -7.69
C LEU A 112 10.02 -3.91 -8.55
N GLU A 113 9.93 -2.62 -8.83
CA GLU A 113 10.99 -1.90 -9.52
C GLU A 113 12.31 -1.99 -8.74
N GLY A 114 13.37 -2.46 -9.37
CA GLY A 114 14.70 -2.62 -8.75
C GLY A 114 14.85 -3.82 -7.77
N ALA A 115 13.76 -4.39 -7.25
CA ALA A 115 13.82 -5.51 -6.29
C ALA A 115 13.41 -6.87 -6.88
N GLY A 116 12.90 -6.92 -8.12
CA GLY A 116 12.56 -8.16 -8.82
C GLY A 116 11.15 -8.66 -8.52
N TYR A 117 10.94 -9.96 -8.66
CA TYR A 117 9.63 -10.58 -8.47
C TYR A 117 9.47 -11.10 -7.03
N TRP A 118 8.27 -10.91 -6.49
CA TRP A 118 7.89 -11.34 -5.16
C TRP A 118 6.62 -12.17 -5.23
N LEU A 119 6.67 -13.34 -4.61
CA LEU A 119 5.59 -14.30 -4.55
C LEU A 119 4.99 -14.29 -3.15
N LEU A 120 3.66 -14.17 -3.08
CA LEU A 120 2.88 -14.35 -1.87
C LEU A 120 1.96 -15.55 -2.08
N GLU A 121 2.16 -16.60 -1.29
CA GLU A 121 1.27 -17.76 -1.23
C GLU A 121 0.49 -17.72 0.08
N ILE A 122 -0.82 -17.55 -0.04
CA ILE A 122 -1.77 -17.48 1.08
C ILE A 122 -2.51 -18.81 1.11
N GLY A 123 -2.14 -19.66 2.06
CA GLY A 123 -2.83 -20.92 2.35
C GLY A 123 -3.68 -20.81 3.62
N PRO A 124 -4.39 -21.90 4.00
CA PRO A 124 -5.28 -21.88 5.15
C PRO A 124 -4.53 -21.76 6.49
N GLU A 125 -3.31 -22.28 6.58
CA GLU A 125 -2.53 -22.33 7.83
C GLU A 125 -1.41 -21.29 7.89
N LYS A 126 -0.88 -20.87 6.74
CA LYS A 126 0.31 -20.01 6.65
C LYS A 126 0.29 -19.12 5.43
N VAL A 127 0.98 -18.00 5.55
CA VAL A 127 1.36 -17.14 4.41
C VAL A 127 2.86 -17.26 4.18
N VAL A 128 3.26 -17.52 2.94
CA VAL A 128 4.65 -17.58 2.50
C VAL A 128 4.92 -16.38 1.61
N ILE A 129 6.02 -15.66 1.91
CA ILE A 129 6.45 -14.49 1.14
C ILE A 129 7.91 -14.69 0.78
N GLU A 130 8.19 -14.76 -0.52
CA GLU A 130 9.53 -15.01 -1.02
C GLU A 130 9.85 -14.22 -2.27
N ARG A 131 11.15 -13.99 -2.48
CA ARG A 131 11.67 -13.39 -3.70
C ARG A 131 11.91 -14.52 -4.71
N SER A 132 11.36 -14.38 -5.91
CA SER A 132 11.58 -15.31 -7.03
C SER A 132 12.87 -15.03 -7.79
#